data_AF-A0A920MKL5-F1
#
_entry.id   AF-A0A920MKL5-F1
#
_cell.length_a   1.000
_cell.length_b   1.000
_cell.length_c   1.000
_cell.angle_alpha   90.00
_cell.angle_beta   90.00
_cell.angle_gamma   90.00
#
_symmetry.space_group_name_H-M   'P 1'
#
loop_
_entity.id
_entity.type
_entity.pdbx_description
1 polymer ?
#
loop_
_entity_poly.entity_id
_entity_poly.type
_entity_poly.pdbx_seq_one_letter_code
_entity_poly.pdbx_strand_id
1 'polypeptide(L)'
;MATMIPEMLAVDTSAFDNIETTALDSIWSNQGDIADMSQALIDNANVLADAAATGDMGATLGAVRGLGGSCGNCHDTYRVDTD
;
A
#
# COMPACT_ATOMS: atom_id res chain seq x y z
N MET A 1 6.60 -5.82 -4.60
CA MET A 1 6.73 -4.66 -3.69
C MET A 1 5.89 -4.86 -2.44
N ALA A 2 4.59 -5.12 -2.56
CA ALA A 2 3.68 -5.29 -1.42
C ALA A 2 4.15 -6.30 -0.35
N THR A 3 4.72 -7.43 -0.78
CA THR A 3 5.28 -8.47 0.11
C THR A 3 6.50 -8.03 0.92
N MET A 4 7.17 -6.93 0.55
CA MET A 4 8.36 -6.42 1.23
C MET A 4 8.05 -5.19 2.10
N ILE A 5 6.83 -4.63 2.04
CA ILE A 5 6.48 -3.39 2.76
C ILE A 5 6.72 -3.51 4.28
N PRO A 6 6.25 -4.58 4.97
CA PRO A 6 6.46 -4.69 6.41
C PRO A 6 7.93 -4.77 6.81
N GLU A 7 8.77 -5.40 5.98
CA GLU A 7 10.20 -5.50 6.22
C GLU A 7 10.91 -4.17 6.00
N MET A 8 10.56 -3.44 4.94
CA MET A 8 11.14 -2.12 4.65
C MET A 8 10.79 -1.07 5.71
N LEU A 9 9.67 -1.25 6.42
CA LEU A 9 9.21 -0.39 7.51
C LEU A 9 9.49 -0.98 8.90
N ALA A 10 10.31 -2.04 9.00
CA ALA A 10 10.60 -2.69 10.28
C ALA A 10 11.51 -1.86 11.19
N VAL A 11 12.35 -1.00 10.61
CA VAL A 11 13.22 -0.08 11.35
C VAL A 11 12.51 1.25 11.53
N ASP A 12 12.44 1.72 12.77
CA ASP A 12 11.92 3.05 13.09
C ASP A 12 12.85 4.14 12.57
N THR A 13 12.38 4.89 11.57
CA THR A 13 13.10 6.04 11.03
C THR A 13 12.45 7.37 11.36
N SER A 14 11.45 7.43 12.24
CA SER A 14 10.76 8.67 12.63
C SER A 14 11.70 9.71 13.25
N ALA A 15 12.79 9.28 13.89
CA ALA A 15 13.74 10.18 14.55
C ALA A 15 14.77 10.84 13.61
N PHE A 16 14.76 10.53 12.31
CA PHE A 16 15.74 11.06 11.36
C PHE A 16 15.20 12.30 10.62
N ASP A 17 15.16 13.43 11.34
CA ASP A 17 14.65 14.71 10.83
C ASP A 17 15.45 15.31 9.65
N ASN A 18 16.62 14.75 9.34
CA ASN A 18 17.54 15.24 8.31
C ASN A 18 17.49 14.43 7.00
N ILE A 19 16.50 13.55 6.84
CA ILE A 19 16.28 12.74 5.63
C ILE A 19 14.95 13.13 5.02
N GLU A 20 14.97 13.45 3.73
CA GLU A 20 13.74 13.71 2.97
C GLU A 20 12.96 12.41 2.80
N THR A 21 11.74 12.37 3.33
CA THR A 21 10.82 11.24 3.19
C THR A 21 9.37 11.73 3.19
N THR A 22 8.47 10.94 2.60
CA THR A 22 7.02 11.15 2.68
C THR A 22 6.35 10.17 3.64
N ALA A 23 7.12 9.34 4.34
CA ALA A 23 6.61 8.47 5.39
C ALA A 23 6.25 9.29 6.63
N LEU A 24 5.01 9.21 7.10
CA LEU A 24 4.60 9.84 8.35
C LEU A 24 5.08 9.01 9.56
N ASP A 25 5.47 9.68 10.64
CA ASP A 25 5.89 9.06 11.91
C ASP A 25 4.85 8.09 12.49
N SER A 26 3.58 8.30 12.15
CA SER A 26 2.47 7.45 12.56
C SER A 26 2.63 5.99 12.08
N ILE A 27 3.41 5.71 11.04
CA ILE A 27 3.70 4.34 10.57
C ILE A 27 4.20 3.46 11.72
N TRP A 28 5.20 3.92 12.47
CA TRP A 28 5.88 3.09 13.48
C TRP A 28 5.05 2.86 14.74
N SER A 29 4.01 3.67 14.96
CA SER A 29 3.00 3.42 16.00
C SER A 29 1.85 2.53 15.53
N ASN A 30 1.74 2.23 14.23
CA ASN A 30 0.61 1.52 13.61
C ASN A 30 1.06 0.36 12.70
N GLN A 31 2.11 -0.37 13.08
CA GLN A 31 2.65 -1.49 12.29
C GLN A 31 1.64 -2.61 11.99
N GLY A 32 0.61 -2.78 12.85
CA GLY A 32 -0.50 -3.69 12.60
C GLY A 32 -1.30 -3.30 11.35
N ASP A 33 -1.67 -2.02 11.25
CA ASP A 33 -2.38 -1.48 10.09
C ASP A 33 -1.54 -1.59 8.82
N ILE A 34 -0.22 -1.35 8.91
CA ILE A 34 0.70 -1.53 7.78
C ILE A 34 0.70 -2.97 7.28
N ALA A 35 0.71 -3.95 8.18
CA ALA A 35 0.65 -5.36 7.80
C ALA A 35 -0.69 -5.70 7.12
N ASP A 36 -1.80 -5.26 7.69
CA ASP A 36 -3.15 -5.52 7.16
C ASP A 36 -3.37 -4.84 5.80
N MET A 37 -2.97 -3.57 5.66
CA MET A 37 -3.06 -2.85 4.39
C MET A 37 -2.12 -3.44 3.33
N SER A 38 -0.93 -3.90 3.72
CA SER A 38 -0.02 -4.60 2.80
C SER A 38 -0.62 -5.91 2.32
N GLN A 39 -1.28 -6.66 3.20
CA GLN A 39 -1.98 -7.89 2.82
C GLN A 39 -3.16 -7.60 1.89
N ALA A 40 -3.97 -6.59 2.19
CA ALA A 40 -5.07 -6.16 1.31
C ALA A 40 -4.56 -5.75 -0.09
N LEU A 41 -3.41 -5.09 -0.17
CA LEU A 41 -2.76 -4.75 -1.42
C LEU A 41 -2.33 -6.01 -2.20
N ILE A 42 -1.75 -7.01 -1.51
CA ILE A 42 -1.37 -8.30 -2.13
C ILE A 42 -2.61 -9.00 -2.69
N ASP A 43 -3.68 -9.11 -1.89
CA ASP A 43 -4.90 -9.81 -2.27
C ASP A 43 -5.56 -9.14 -3.48
N ASN A 44 -5.71 -7.81 -3.46
CA ASN A 44 -6.29 -7.06 -4.58
C ASN A 44 -5.40 -7.06 -5.83
N ALA A 45 -4.07 -7.11 -5.67
CA ALA A 45 -3.16 -7.28 -6.80
C ALA A 45 -3.34 -8.65 -7.47
N ASN A 46 -3.51 -9.72 -6.67
CA ASN A 46 -3.80 -11.05 -7.19
C ASN A 46 -5.16 -11.09 -7.91
N VAL A 47 -6.20 -10.48 -7.34
CA VAL A 47 -7.52 -10.35 -8.00
C VAL A 47 -7.41 -9.63 -9.35
N LEU A 48 -6.64 -8.54 -9.43
CA LEU A 48 -6.41 -7.86 -10.69
C LEU A 48 -5.65 -8.73 -11.69
N ALA A 49 -4.61 -9.44 -11.24
CA ALA A 49 -3.84 -10.34 -12.09
C ALA A 49 -4.69 -11.48 -12.66
N ASP A 50 -5.53 -12.10 -11.83
CA ASP A 50 -6.45 -13.16 -12.23
C ASP A 50 -7.49 -12.64 -13.23
N ALA A 51 -8.07 -11.47 -12.98
CA ALA A 51 -9.00 -10.83 -13.91
C ALA A 51 -8.34 -10.51 -15.25
N ALA A 52 -7.13 -9.96 -15.23
CA ALA A 52 -6.36 -9.65 -16.44
C ALA A 52 -6.01 -10.89 -17.25
N ALA A 53 -5.72 -12.02 -16.60
CA ALA A 53 -5.38 -13.29 -17.26
C ALA A 53 -6.54 -13.84 -18.11
N THR A 54 -7.79 -13.42 -17.86
CA THR A 54 -8.95 -13.81 -18.66
C THR A 54 -9.01 -13.13 -20.03
N GLY A 55 -8.33 -11.99 -20.21
CA GLY A 55 -8.45 -11.13 -21.39
C GLY A 55 -9.74 -10.29 -21.46
N ASP A 56 -10.62 -10.36 -20.45
CA ASP A 56 -11.82 -9.53 -20.37
C ASP A 56 -11.47 -8.13 -19.83
N MET A 57 -11.61 -7.13 -20.69
CA MET A 57 -11.39 -5.73 -20.34
C MET A 57 -12.35 -5.23 -19.25
N GLY A 58 -13.62 -5.65 -19.27
CA GLY A 58 -14.61 -5.26 -18.27
C GLY A 58 -14.27 -5.83 -16.89
N ALA A 59 -13.92 -7.11 -16.83
CA ALA A 59 -13.47 -7.75 -15.59
C ALA A 59 -12.19 -7.09 -15.04
N THR A 60 -11.21 -6.83 -15.92
CA THR A 60 -9.96 -6.16 -15.56
C THR A 60 -10.22 -4.77 -14.98
N LEU A 61 -11.02 -3.95 -15.67
CA LEU A 61 -11.38 -2.60 -15.20
C LEU A 61 -12.14 -2.63 -13.87
N GLY A 62 -13.00 -3.63 -13.66
CA GLY A 62 -13.68 -3.84 -12.38
C GLY A 62 -12.70 -4.07 -11.23
N ALA A 63 -11.66 -4.88 -11.45
CA ALA A 63 -10.65 -5.20 -10.45
C ALA A 63 -9.69 -4.04 -10.13
N VAL A 64 -9.43 -3.14 -11.08
CA VAL A 64 -8.55 -1.96 -10.88
C VAL A 64 -9.00 -1.11 -9.69
N ARG A 65 -10.32 -1.00 -9.45
CA ARG A 65 -10.84 -0.21 -8.33
C ARG A 65 -10.41 -0.76 -6.96
N GLY A 66 -10.39 -2.08 -6.79
CA GLY A 66 -9.94 -2.73 -5.55
C GLY A 66 -8.46 -2.50 -5.30
N LEU A 67 -7.64 -2.64 -6.34
CA LEU A 67 -6.21 -2.35 -6.25
C LEU A 67 -5.96 -0.86 -5.94
N GLY A 68 -6.59 0.05 -6.67
CA GLY A 68 -6.46 1.49 -6.46
C GLY A 68 -6.89 1.94 -5.06
N GLY A 69 -7.95 1.35 -4.52
CA GLY A 69 -8.38 1.58 -3.14
C GLY A 69 -7.32 1.16 -2.10
N SER A 70 -6.57 0.09 -2.37
CA SER A 70 -5.48 -0.35 -1.48
C SER A 70 -4.33 0.67 -1.45
N CYS A 71 -4.01 1.28 -2.60
CA CYS A 71 -3.03 2.36 -2.68
C CYS A 71 -3.50 3.60 -1.91
N GLY A 72 -4.76 4.01 -2.12
CA GLY A 72 -5.36 5.18 -1.47
C GLY A 72 -5.42 5.05 0.04
N ASN A 73 -6.00 3.97 0.56
CA ASN A 73 -6.18 3.77 2.00
C ASN A 73 -4.88 3.92 2.81
N CYS A 74 -3.76 3.42 2.29
CA CYS A 74 -2.46 3.55 2.94
C CYS A 74 -1.90 4.96 2.79
N HIS A 75 -1.89 5.52 1.57
CA HIS A 75 -1.31 6.86 1.35
C HIS A 75 -2.09 7.97 2.04
N ASP A 76 -3.42 7.90 2.10
CA ASP A 76 -4.28 8.87 2.79
C ASP A 76 -4.01 8.90 4.30
N THR A 77 -3.44 7.82 4.86
CA THR A 77 -3.20 7.68 6.30
C THR A 77 -1.73 7.91 6.68
N TYR A 78 -0.79 7.41 5.86
CA TYR A 78 0.62 7.24 6.23
C TYR A 78 1.60 7.95 5.31
N ARG A 79 1.14 8.58 4.23
CA ARG A 79 1.99 9.41 3.37
C ARG A 79 1.71 10.87 3.64
N VAL A 80 2.77 11.69 3.69
CA VAL A 80 2.62 13.15 3.72
C VAL A 80 1.76 13.57 2.53
N ASP A 81 0.73 14.35 2.82
CA ASP A 81 -0.12 14.95 1.81
C ASP A 81 0.61 16.18 1.24
N THR A 82 1.14 16.02 0.04
CA THR A 82 1.84 17.08 -0.71
C THR A 82 1.07 17.34 -2.00
N ASP A 83 -0.14 17.86 -1.86
CA ASP A 83 -0.89 18.46 -2.97
C ASP A 83 -0.14 19.66 -3.59
#